data_AF-A0A061R1C5-F1
#
_entry.id   AF-A0A061R1C5-F1
#
_cell.length_a   1.000
_cell.length_b   1.000
_cell.length_c   1.000
_cell.angle_alpha   90.00
_cell.angle_beta   90.00
_cell.angle_gamma   90.00
#
_symmetry.space_group_name_H-M   'P 1'
#
loop_
_entity.id
_entity.type
_entity.pdbx_description
1 polymer ?
#
loop_
_entity_poly.entity_id
_entity_poly.type
_entity_poly.pdbx_seq_one_letter_code
_entity_poly.pdbx_strand_id
1 'polypeptide(L)'
;RLGVDLSQHDLAGWESPAAELTVWLHPGPPLYPHRLPTLALSAPGIPAWGLKAATGLLARKASGLLGSPMLYELACTVPECLRDALAAGPEPAACAVEDAPEVVESSRSCALDVVKPAPSQKRQNRRRPPSARPLADVERESIRLREDLAAWMSTGSGYEAMRRAREALPAWSCRGSVLEAVESSRAVVISGATGCGKSTQVPQFVLEQWVSEGRGGACQIVCTQPRRISAVGLASRVAAERGEHVGGTVGFSVRLESKQSQKTHLLFCTTGILLRRLMGDSSLAGVSHVIVDEVHERSLESDLLLLLLRGLAQRRTDLRVILMSATADAEMFARYFHEGGVSAGTVSIPGFTFPVRELFLEDILERTGFMVSKTSRWARKGNAGAKGGKGKALDDSCSGEAGALSEQTRRSLENIDEACVNFDLVCAAVAYMIAAEARDGPGALLAGWEQEPETEGAKGGGSGRKGPGAVLVFLPGALEIFRMQRALGDSKEVAAACSSARCQLVVLPLHGALPTTQQARVFERPPRGARKVVLATNVAETSITIDDVTCVIDCGRVKETSFDSAVGMSRLVETWVRLTHGPLLPRALCRIGSSHVQAERGIRGGRLEA
;
A
#
# COMPACT_ATOMS: atom_id res chain seq x y z
N ARG A 1 4.83 17.07 28.43
CA ARG A 1 3.47 17.64 28.45
C ARG A 1 3.18 18.14 27.05
N LEU A 2 2.03 17.78 26.50
CA LEU A 2 1.60 18.08 25.15
C LEU A 2 0.21 18.72 25.26
N GLY A 3 0.07 19.94 24.78
CA GLY A 3 -1.23 20.61 24.69
C GLY A 3 -1.99 20.11 23.47
N VAL A 4 -3.27 19.82 23.65
CA VAL A 4 -4.18 19.35 22.60
C VAL A 4 -5.36 20.32 22.55
N ASP A 5 -5.56 20.94 21.39
CA ASP A 5 -6.73 21.78 21.14
C ASP A 5 -7.95 20.89 20.91
N LEU A 6 -9.03 21.16 21.66
CA LEU A 6 -10.29 20.41 21.59
C LEU A 6 -11.44 21.25 21.01
N SER A 7 -11.19 22.52 20.67
CA SER A 7 -12.23 23.50 20.29
C SER A 7 -13.07 23.10 19.06
N GLN A 8 -12.53 22.28 18.16
CA GLN A 8 -13.22 21.81 16.95
C GLN A 8 -13.72 20.35 17.05
N HIS A 9 -13.64 19.74 18.23
CA HIS A 9 -13.97 18.33 18.42
C HIS A 9 -15.25 18.17 19.23
N ASP A 10 -16.21 17.42 18.67
CA ASP A 10 -17.38 16.95 19.42
C ASP A 10 -16.98 15.87 20.42
N LEU A 11 -17.21 16.13 21.70
CA LEU A 11 -16.88 15.24 22.84
C LEU A 11 -18.15 14.63 23.46
N ALA A 12 -19.12 14.25 22.62
CA ALA A 12 -20.37 13.61 23.06
C ALA A 12 -21.18 14.47 24.04
N GLY A 13 -21.28 15.77 23.75
CA GLY A 13 -22.02 16.74 24.56
C GLY A 13 -21.27 17.33 25.76
N TRP A 14 -20.00 16.95 25.97
CA TRP A 14 -19.12 17.57 26.96
C TRP A 14 -18.31 18.70 26.35
N GLU A 15 -18.05 19.76 27.13
CA GLU A 15 -17.25 20.90 26.69
C GLU A 15 -15.88 20.92 27.37
N SER A 16 -14.83 21.00 26.57
CA SER A 16 -13.48 21.27 27.03
C SER A 16 -12.73 22.02 25.93
N PRO A 17 -12.13 23.19 26.21
CA PRO A 17 -11.42 23.95 25.18
C PRO A 17 -10.07 23.32 24.82
N ALA A 18 -9.45 22.57 25.75
CA ALA A 18 -8.14 21.96 25.56
C ALA A 18 -7.91 20.79 26.53
N ALA A 19 -7.04 19.87 26.15
CA ALA A 19 -6.49 18.84 27.02
C ALA A 19 -4.97 18.97 27.14
N GLU A 20 -4.42 18.51 28.25
CA GLU A 20 -3.00 18.30 28.47
C GLU A 20 -2.72 16.80 28.61
N LEU A 21 -1.93 16.27 27.68
CA LEU A 21 -1.35 14.93 27.78
C LEU A 21 0.04 15.01 28.44
N THR A 22 0.16 14.47 29.64
CA THR A 22 1.45 14.30 30.31
C THR A 22 1.99 12.90 30.03
N VAL A 23 3.24 12.86 29.54
CA VAL A 23 3.96 11.64 29.20
C VAL A 23 5.26 11.61 29.99
N TRP A 24 5.47 10.57 30.79
CA TRP A 24 6.73 10.31 31.47
C TRP A 24 7.48 9.19 30.75
N LEU A 25 8.68 9.52 30.27
CA LEU A 25 9.60 8.55 29.67
C LEU A 25 10.50 7.99 30.78
N HIS A 26 10.63 6.66 30.86
CA HIS A 26 11.51 6.03 31.85
C HIS A 26 12.97 6.45 31.64
N PRO A 27 13.73 6.74 32.72
CA PRO A 27 15.15 7.09 32.62
C PRO A 27 15.99 5.86 32.21
N GLY A 28 16.94 6.06 31.29
CA GLY A 28 17.90 5.03 30.85
C GLY A 28 17.92 4.78 29.33
N PRO A 29 19.09 4.57 28.70
CA PRO A 29 19.20 4.23 27.28
C PRO A 29 19.25 2.70 27.02
N PRO A 30 18.59 2.18 25.96
CA PRO A 30 17.50 2.76 25.16
C PRO A 30 16.13 2.20 25.62
N LEU A 31 15.33 3.01 26.32
CA LEU A 31 13.97 2.63 26.73
C LEU A 31 12.87 3.19 25.81
N TYR A 32 12.99 4.42 25.29
CA TYR A 32 12.06 4.96 24.29
C TYR A 32 12.63 4.78 22.87
N PRO A 33 11.81 4.42 21.85
CA PRO A 33 10.36 4.18 21.87
C PRO A 33 9.94 2.73 22.19
N HIS A 34 10.82 1.92 22.79
CA HIS A 34 10.64 0.47 22.91
C HIS A 34 9.96 0.01 24.22
N ARG A 35 9.66 0.93 25.13
CA ARG A 35 8.95 0.70 26.40
C ARG A 35 7.78 1.66 26.49
N LEU A 36 6.67 1.16 27.04
CA LEU A 36 5.48 1.95 27.28
C LEU A 36 5.79 3.12 28.23
N PRO A 37 5.39 4.35 27.89
CA PRO A 37 5.49 5.47 28.80
C PRO A 37 4.34 5.45 29.83
N THR A 38 4.54 6.12 30.96
CA THR A 38 3.42 6.47 31.84
C THR A 38 2.66 7.65 31.25
N LEU A 39 1.33 7.58 31.22
CA LEU A 39 0.45 8.59 30.64
C LEU A 39 -0.50 9.14 31.70
N ALA A 40 -0.76 10.44 31.65
CA ALA A 40 -1.88 11.07 32.36
C ALA A 40 -2.53 12.11 31.47
N LEU A 41 -3.86 12.13 31.48
CA LEU A 41 -4.65 13.09 30.72
C LEU A 41 -5.38 14.04 31.67
N SER A 42 -5.32 15.33 31.37
CA SER A 42 -6.11 16.36 32.04
C SER A 42 -6.90 17.14 30.99
N ALA A 43 -8.19 17.36 31.22
CA ALA A 43 -9.02 18.21 30.37
C ALA A 43 -10.07 18.88 31.26
N PRO A 44 -10.09 20.22 31.38
CA PRO A 44 -11.10 20.93 32.16
C PRO A 44 -12.51 20.63 31.65
N GLY A 45 -13.48 20.46 32.55
CA GLY A 45 -14.87 20.16 32.18
C GLY A 45 -15.16 18.68 31.92
N ILE A 46 -14.13 17.82 31.80
CA ILE A 46 -14.30 16.37 31.60
C ILE A 46 -14.29 15.64 32.95
N PRO A 47 -15.22 14.70 33.19
CA PRO A 47 -15.31 13.99 34.46
C PRO A 47 -14.14 13.00 34.63
N ALA A 48 -13.77 12.74 35.89
CA ALA A 48 -12.63 11.88 36.24
C ALA A 48 -12.73 10.45 35.66
N TRP A 49 -13.94 9.88 35.60
CA TRP A 49 -14.16 8.57 34.99
C TRP A 49 -13.87 8.59 33.49
N GLY A 50 -14.24 9.65 32.78
CA GLY A 50 -13.99 9.83 31.35
C GLY A 50 -12.51 10.03 31.06
N LEU A 51 -11.81 10.82 31.89
CA LEU A 51 -10.36 10.98 31.83
C LEU A 51 -9.62 9.65 32.07
N LYS A 52 -10.07 8.85 33.05
CA LYS A 52 -9.50 7.53 33.35
C LYS A 52 -9.69 6.57 32.18
N ALA A 53 -10.90 6.47 31.64
CA ALA A 53 -11.21 5.63 30.49
C ALA A 53 -10.42 6.06 29.24
N ALA A 54 -10.38 7.35 28.93
CA ALA A 54 -9.59 7.90 27.83
C ALA A 54 -8.09 7.64 28.00
N THR A 55 -7.56 7.75 29.22
CA THR A 55 -6.16 7.41 29.53
C THR A 55 -5.87 5.91 29.30
N GLY A 56 -6.82 5.03 29.64
CA GLY A 56 -6.73 3.60 29.32
C GLY A 56 -6.72 3.32 27.81
N LEU A 57 -7.59 4.00 27.04
CA LEU A 57 -7.58 3.91 25.58
C LEU A 57 -6.26 4.42 24.98
N LEU A 58 -5.71 5.53 25.50
CA LEU A 58 -4.41 6.05 25.09
C LEU A 58 -3.27 5.08 25.41
N ALA A 59 -3.31 4.40 26.55
CA ALA A 59 -2.32 3.37 26.90
C ALA A 59 -2.39 2.16 25.95
N ARG A 60 -3.60 1.73 25.57
CA ARG A 60 -3.79 0.71 24.52
C ARG A 60 -3.29 1.17 23.15
N LYS A 61 -3.49 2.44 22.78
CA LYS A 61 -2.90 2.99 21.54
C LYS A 61 -1.37 3.06 21.62
N ALA A 62 -0.80 3.39 22.78
CA ALA A 62 0.64 3.44 22.98
C ALA A 62 1.31 2.06 22.80
N SER A 63 0.67 0.97 23.22
CA SER A 63 1.21 -0.39 23.03
C SER A 63 1.28 -0.76 21.56
N GLY A 64 0.29 -0.36 20.76
CA GLY A 64 0.31 -0.50 19.30
C GLY A 64 1.31 0.41 18.57
N LEU A 65 2.00 1.31 19.29
CA LEU A 65 2.99 2.23 18.74
C LEU A 65 4.42 1.92 19.19
N LEU A 66 4.64 0.82 19.91
CA LEU A 66 5.96 0.42 20.38
C LEU A 66 6.97 0.32 19.22
N GLY A 67 8.18 0.78 19.53
CA GLY A 67 9.28 0.89 18.58
C GLY A 67 9.19 2.09 17.63
N SER A 68 8.08 2.83 17.61
CA SER A 68 7.93 4.07 16.83
C SER A 68 7.90 5.31 17.74
N PRO A 69 8.42 6.48 17.30
CA PRO A 69 8.19 7.72 18.02
C PRO A 69 6.67 8.03 18.16
N MET A 70 6.13 7.83 19.35
CA MET A 70 4.67 7.79 19.59
C MET A 70 4.07 9.09 20.15
N LEU A 71 4.87 10.02 20.66
CA LEU A 71 4.37 11.21 21.39
C LEU A 71 3.33 12.02 20.61
N TYR A 72 3.61 12.29 19.34
CA TYR A 72 2.72 13.04 18.47
C TYR A 72 1.44 12.25 18.15
N GLU A 73 1.57 10.97 17.83
CA GLU A 73 0.43 10.11 17.52
C GLU A 73 -0.52 10.01 18.71
N LEU A 74 0.01 9.86 19.92
CA LEU A 74 -0.78 9.86 21.15
C LEU A 74 -1.53 11.19 21.34
N ALA A 75 -0.87 12.33 21.15
CA ALA A 75 -1.52 13.63 21.25
C ALA A 75 -2.66 13.80 20.23
N CYS A 76 -2.45 13.37 18.98
CA CYS A 76 -3.48 13.40 17.94
C CYS A 76 -4.70 12.51 18.24
N THR A 77 -4.53 11.46 19.04
CA THR A 77 -5.64 10.56 19.40
C THR A 77 -6.43 10.99 20.64
N VAL A 78 -5.95 12.00 21.37
CA VAL A 78 -6.63 12.48 22.59
C VAL A 78 -8.11 12.84 22.33
N PRO A 79 -8.48 13.59 21.27
CA PRO A 79 -9.89 13.94 21.05
C PRO A 79 -10.77 12.72 20.75
N GLU A 80 -10.26 11.75 19.99
CA GLU A 80 -10.97 10.49 19.72
C GLU A 80 -11.15 9.67 20.99
N CYS A 81 -10.07 9.48 21.77
CA CYS A 81 -10.13 8.71 23.01
C CYS A 81 -11.05 9.35 24.05
N LEU A 82 -11.09 10.69 24.13
CA LEU A 82 -12.04 11.40 24.98
C LEU A 82 -13.48 11.18 24.53
N ARG A 83 -13.77 11.36 23.23
CA ARG A 83 -15.10 11.15 22.67
C ARG A 83 -15.61 9.72 22.90
N ASP A 84 -14.79 8.72 22.58
CA ASP A 84 -15.15 7.30 22.72
C ASP A 84 -15.39 6.94 24.19
N ALA A 85 -14.53 7.43 25.10
CA ALA A 85 -14.70 7.23 26.53
C ALA A 85 -15.98 7.89 27.05
N LEU A 86 -16.27 9.12 26.64
CA LEU A 86 -17.44 9.87 27.10
C LEU A 86 -18.75 9.31 26.54
N ALA A 87 -18.74 8.85 25.29
CA ALA A 87 -19.88 8.20 24.65
C ALA A 87 -20.23 6.86 25.31
N ALA A 88 -19.24 6.14 25.86
CA ALA A 88 -19.46 4.86 26.55
C ALA A 88 -20.13 5.01 27.94
N GLY A 89 -20.09 6.21 28.54
CA GLY A 89 -20.67 6.46 29.86
C GLY A 89 -19.90 5.82 31.02
N PRO A 90 -20.39 5.99 32.27
CA PRO A 90 -19.68 5.59 33.50
C PRO A 90 -19.78 4.09 33.90
N GLU A 91 -20.44 3.24 33.10
CA GLU A 91 -20.72 1.82 33.43
C GLU A 91 -19.46 0.91 33.47
N PRO A 92 -19.46 -0.20 34.25
CA PRO A 92 -18.24 -0.87 34.70
C PRO A 92 -17.55 -1.82 33.71
N ALA A 93 -17.96 -1.88 32.43
CA ALA A 93 -17.44 -2.89 31.49
C ALA A 93 -16.19 -2.45 30.70
N ALA A 94 -15.86 -1.16 30.65
CA ALA A 94 -14.74 -0.64 29.84
C ALA A 94 -13.45 -0.35 30.62
N CYS A 95 -13.46 -0.50 31.96
CA CYS A 95 -12.33 -0.20 32.85
C CYS A 95 -11.55 -1.42 33.34
N ALA A 96 -11.78 -2.62 32.77
CA ALA A 96 -10.84 -3.72 32.94
C ALA A 96 -9.54 -3.38 32.21
N VAL A 97 -8.55 -2.95 32.99
CA VAL A 97 -7.14 -3.15 32.62
C VAL A 97 -7.00 -4.68 32.59
N GLU A 98 -7.07 -5.29 31.39
CA GLU A 98 -6.47 -6.61 31.24
C GLU A 98 -5.00 -6.42 31.59
N ASP A 99 -4.51 -7.25 32.53
CA ASP A 99 -3.12 -7.22 32.97
C ASP A 99 -2.21 -7.15 31.74
N ALA A 100 -1.24 -6.23 31.78
CA ALA A 100 -0.19 -6.18 30.79
C ALA A 100 0.42 -7.59 30.66
N PRO A 101 0.70 -8.10 29.44
CA PRO A 101 1.31 -9.41 29.30
C PRO A 101 2.59 -9.45 30.14
N GLU A 102 2.68 -10.42 31.05
CA GLU A 102 3.85 -10.65 31.90
C GLU A 102 5.10 -10.66 31.04
N VAL A 103 5.96 -9.64 31.24
CA VAL A 103 7.33 -9.73 30.79
C VAL A 103 7.98 -10.77 31.70
N VAL A 104 8.29 -11.94 31.13
CA VAL A 104 9.10 -12.98 31.79
C VAL A 104 10.50 -12.41 32.01
N GLU A 105 10.70 -11.67 33.10
CA GLU A 105 12.02 -11.32 33.62
C GLU A 105 12.46 -12.44 34.57
N SER A 106 13.43 -13.23 34.11
CA SER A 106 14.14 -14.19 34.95
C SER A 106 14.80 -13.46 36.13
N SER A 107 14.32 -13.76 37.32
CA SER A 107 14.80 -13.22 38.60
C SER A 107 16.32 -13.35 38.76
N ARG A 108 17.01 -12.22 38.89
CA ARG A 108 18.20 -12.09 39.75
C ARG A 108 18.00 -10.88 40.65
N SER A 109 17.82 -11.16 41.93
CA SER A 109 17.66 -10.19 43.01
C SER A 109 18.84 -9.23 43.09
N CYS A 110 18.57 -7.93 43.10
CA CYS A 110 19.47 -6.93 43.67
C CYS A 110 18.61 -5.96 44.48
N ALA A 111 18.95 -5.84 45.76
CA ALA A 111 18.22 -5.08 46.76
C ALA A 111 18.13 -3.59 46.40
N LEU A 112 17.00 -2.98 46.74
CA LEU A 112 16.76 -1.55 46.62
C LEU A 112 17.52 -0.80 47.72
N ASP A 113 18.60 -0.13 47.36
CA ASP A 113 19.19 0.91 48.21
C ASP A 113 18.45 2.23 48.01
N VAL A 114 17.95 2.77 49.13
CA VAL A 114 17.27 4.06 49.23
C VAL A 114 18.28 5.19 48.99
N VAL A 115 18.22 5.83 47.82
CA VAL A 115 19.03 7.03 47.53
C VAL A 115 18.32 8.28 48.06
N LYS A 116 18.95 8.95 49.03
CA LYS A 116 18.56 10.29 49.53
C LYS A 116 18.82 11.38 48.45
N PRO A 117 18.04 12.48 48.44
CA PRO A 117 18.17 13.51 47.40
C PRO A 117 19.45 14.34 47.58
N ALA A 118 20.23 14.47 46.50
CA ALA A 118 21.40 15.34 46.43
C ALA A 118 21.03 16.76 45.95
N PRO A 119 21.79 17.81 46.35
CA PRO A 119 21.41 19.20 46.14
C PRO A 119 21.67 19.70 44.71
N SER A 120 20.92 20.74 44.38
CA SER A 120 20.87 21.46 43.11
C SER A 120 22.25 21.93 42.60
N GLN A 121 22.65 21.44 41.42
CA GLN A 121 23.75 22.01 40.64
C GLN A 121 23.34 22.41 39.22
N LYS A 122 23.99 23.48 38.78
CA LYS A 122 23.62 24.43 37.73
C LYS A 122 23.55 23.83 36.33
N ARG A 123 22.63 24.43 35.54
CA ARG A 123 22.47 24.29 34.09
C ARG A 123 23.81 24.39 33.36
N GLN A 124 24.24 23.32 32.71
CA GLN A 124 24.99 23.32 31.46
C GLN A 124 25.06 21.88 30.93
N ASN A 125 24.26 21.55 29.93
CA ASN A 125 24.71 20.64 28.88
C ASN A 125 23.86 20.78 27.63
N ARG A 126 24.52 21.19 26.55
CA ARG A 126 24.04 21.08 25.17
C ARG A 126 23.60 19.64 24.95
N ARG A 127 22.34 19.42 24.55
CA ARG A 127 21.81 18.10 24.21
C ARG A 127 22.66 17.51 23.09
N ARG A 128 23.48 16.50 23.42
CA ARG A 128 24.10 15.62 22.41
C ARG A 128 22.96 14.95 21.62
N PRO A 129 23.09 14.82 20.28
CA PRO A 129 22.16 14.00 19.51
C PRO A 129 22.22 12.54 20.01
N PRO A 130 21.16 11.72 19.79
CA PRO A 130 21.19 10.32 20.19
C PRO A 130 22.35 9.64 19.46
N SER A 131 23.33 9.16 20.21
CA SER A 131 24.54 8.54 19.67
C SER A 131 24.22 7.23 18.97
N ALA A 132 24.92 6.94 17.87
CA ALA A 132 24.93 5.66 17.19
C ALA A 132 25.06 4.47 18.17
N ARG A 133 24.48 3.32 17.81
CA ARG A 133 24.59 2.10 18.62
C ARG A 133 26.08 1.81 18.92
N PRO A 134 26.45 1.43 20.15
CA PRO A 134 27.81 0.97 20.46
C PRO A 134 28.30 -0.09 19.47
N LEU A 135 29.59 -0.03 19.09
CA LEU A 135 30.18 -0.96 18.11
C LEU A 135 29.99 -2.44 18.49
N ALA A 136 30.09 -2.76 19.79
CA ALA A 136 29.85 -4.11 20.30
C ALA A 136 28.40 -4.57 20.09
N ASP A 137 27.42 -3.66 20.14
CA ASP A 137 26.02 -3.98 19.87
C ASP A 137 25.80 -4.24 18.38
N VAL A 138 26.47 -3.46 17.52
CA VAL A 138 26.46 -3.63 16.06
C VAL A 138 27.05 -4.98 15.66
N GLU A 139 28.17 -5.37 16.27
CA GLU A 139 28.82 -6.66 15.99
C GLU A 139 27.95 -7.84 16.45
N ARG A 140 27.41 -7.79 17.66
CA ARG A 140 26.48 -8.82 18.17
C ARG A 140 25.25 -8.98 17.29
N GLU A 141 24.64 -7.88 16.87
CA GLU A 141 23.47 -7.94 16.00
C GLU A 141 23.84 -8.44 14.60
N SER A 142 25.04 -8.15 14.10
CA SER A 142 25.54 -8.70 12.83
C SER A 142 25.71 -10.21 12.88
N ILE A 143 26.23 -10.75 14.00
CA ILE A 143 26.33 -12.20 14.22
C ILE A 143 24.94 -12.83 14.25
N ARG A 144 24.03 -12.26 15.05
CA ARG A 144 22.67 -12.76 15.16
C ARG A 144 21.94 -12.80 13.82
N LEU A 145 21.99 -11.73 13.03
CA LEU A 145 21.33 -11.69 11.71
C LEU A 145 21.88 -12.75 10.75
N ARG A 146 23.18 -13.06 10.84
CA ARG A 146 23.81 -14.12 10.05
C ARG A 146 23.36 -15.51 10.49
N GLU A 147 23.26 -15.74 11.79
CA GLU A 147 22.76 -16.98 12.37
C GLU A 147 21.28 -17.20 12.03
N ASP A 148 20.44 -16.18 12.18
CA ASP A 148 19.01 -16.21 11.82
C ASP A 148 18.84 -16.55 10.32
N LEU A 149 19.67 -15.97 9.44
CA LEU A 149 19.64 -16.27 8.00
C LEU A 149 20.09 -17.71 7.70
N ALA A 150 21.17 -18.18 8.34
CA ALA A 150 21.65 -19.55 8.17
C ALA A 150 20.64 -20.59 8.68
N ALA A 151 19.98 -20.29 9.81
CA ALA A 151 18.90 -21.11 10.35
C ALA A 151 17.72 -21.19 9.37
N TRP A 152 17.29 -20.06 8.78
CA TRP A 152 16.24 -20.06 7.76
C TRP A 152 16.62 -20.92 6.55
N MET A 153 17.84 -20.77 6.02
CA MET A 153 18.36 -21.57 4.91
C MET A 153 18.38 -23.08 5.19
N SER A 154 18.56 -23.48 6.45
CA SER A 154 18.61 -24.89 6.88
C SER A 154 17.25 -25.58 6.94
N THR A 155 16.13 -24.84 6.91
CA THR A 155 14.77 -25.42 6.99
C THR A 155 14.33 -26.20 5.74
N GLY A 156 15.17 -26.23 4.69
CA GLY A 156 15.04 -27.07 3.51
C GLY A 156 13.80 -26.73 2.68
N SER A 157 12.67 -27.40 2.93
CA SER A 157 11.49 -27.36 2.07
C SER A 157 10.79 -26.01 2.01
N GLY A 158 10.68 -25.29 3.13
CA GLY A 158 10.06 -23.97 3.20
C GLY A 158 10.92 -22.90 2.53
N TYR A 159 12.21 -22.89 2.85
CA TYR A 159 13.18 -21.98 2.25
C TYR A 159 13.33 -22.19 0.74
N GLU A 160 13.46 -23.43 0.26
CA GLU A 160 13.61 -23.71 -1.17
C GLU A 160 12.40 -23.26 -1.99
N ALA A 161 11.18 -23.50 -1.51
CA ALA A 161 9.97 -23.04 -2.18
C ALA A 161 9.94 -21.51 -2.28
N MET A 162 10.32 -20.82 -1.19
CA MET A 162 10.39 -19.37 -1.17
C MET A 162 11.50 -18.81 -2.06
N ARG A 163 12.68 -19.44 -2.04
CA ARG A 163 13.83 -19.07 -2.86
C ARG A 163 13.48 -19.17 -4.35
N ARG A 164 12.86 -20.27 -4.78
CA ARG A 164 12.37 -20.44 -6.17
C ARG A 164 11.37 -19.36 -6.57
N ALA A 165 10.46 -18.99 -5.67
CA ALA A 165 9.49 -17.92 -5.93
C ALA A 165 10.17 -16.55 -6.10
N ARG A 166 11.20 -16.24 -5.30
CA ARG A 166 12.01 -15.01 -5.43
C ARG A 166 12.88 -15.01 -6.69
N GLU A 167 13.51 -16.14 -7.00
CA GLU A 167 14.33 -16.36 -8.21
C GLU A 167 13.55 -16.16 -9.51
N ALA A 168 12.24 -16.42 -9.51
CA ALA A 168 11.36 -16.23 -10.65
C ALA A 168 11.04 -14.75 -10.96
N LEU A 169 11.30 -13.82 -10.03
CA LEU A 169 11.03 -12.39 -10.24
C LEU A 169 12.12 -11.74 -11.09
N PRO A 170 11.79 -10.84 -12.02
CA PRO A 170 12.80 -10.18 -12.85
C PRO A 170 13.89 -9.46 -12.04
N ALA A 171 13.53 -8.83 -10.91
CA ALA A 171 14.47 -8.15 -10.03
C ALA A 171 15.61 -9.06 -9.55
N TRP A 172 15.39 -10.37 -9.44
CA TRP A 172 16.41 -11.32 -9.04
C TRP A 172 17.58 -11.37 -10.03
N SER A 173 17.28 -11.39 -11.33
CA SER A 173 18.32 -11.40 -12.38
C SER A 173 19.20 -10.15 -12.35
N CYS A 174 18.64 -9.02 -11.91
CA CYS A 174 19.36 -7.74 -11.78
C CYS A 174 19.98 -7.51 -10.40
N ARG A 175 19.96 -8.51 -9.50
CA ARG A 175 20.46 -8.36 -8.12
C ARG A 175 21.90 -7.80 -8.07
N GLY A 176 22.80 -8.33 -8.90
CA GLY A 176 24.19 -7.87 -8.95
C GLY A 176 24.31 -6.38 -9.32
N SER A 177 23.69 -5.98 -10.43
CA SER A 177 23.70 -4.59 -10.91
C SER A 177 23.05 -3.61 -9.93
N VAL A 178 21.97 -4.01 -9.26
CA VAL A 178 21.33 -3.20 -8.20
C VAL A 178 22.30 -2.97 -7.04
N LEU A 179 22.93 -4.03 -6.54
CA LEU A 179 23.84 -3.95 -5.40
C LEU A 179 25.10 -3.14 -5.73
N GLU A 180 25.66 -3.34 -6.93
CA GLU A 180 26.80 -2.55 -7.42
C GLU A 180 26.47 -1.06 -7.48
N ALA A 181 25.33 -0.68 -8.07
CA ALA A 181 24.90 0.71 -8.14
C ALA A 181 24.68 1.33 -6.76
N VAL A 182 24.06 0.59 -5.83
CA VAL A 182 23.83 1.04 -4.45
C VAL A 182 25.14 1.25 -3.70
N GLU A 183 26.18 0.45 -3.97
CA GLU A 183 27.50 0.59 -3.35
C GLU A 183 28.36 1.69 -4.04
N SER A 184 28.21 1.91 -5.35
CA SER A 184 28.99 2.90 -6.10
C SER A 184 28.44 4.33 -6.02
N SER A 185 27.14 4.50 -5.77
CA SER A 185 26.45 5.79 -5.84
C SER A 185 25.73 6.14 -4.54
N ARG A 186 25.62 7.44 -4.26
CA ARG A 186 24.98 7.94 -3.04
C ARG A 186 23.46 8.07 -3.19
N ALA A 187 23.01 8.32 -4.41
CA ALA A 187 21.64 8.17 -4.85
C ALA A 187 21.58 7.12 -5.98
N VAL A 188 20.53 6.29 -6.01
CA VAL A 188 20.28 5.35 -7.11
C VAL A 188 18.81 5.40 -7.49
N VAL A 189 18.52 5.45 -8.79
CA VAL A 189 17.16 5.33 -9.32
C VAL A 189 17.00 3.96 -9.97
N ILE A 190 16.08 3.16 -9.44
CA ILE A 190 15.76 1.83 -9.93
C ILE A 190 14.42 1.89 -10.64
N SER A 191 14.42 1.74 -11.95
CA SER A 191 13.21 1.67 -12.77
C SER A 191 12.89 0.23 -13.14
N GLY A 192 11.62 -0.06 -13.35
CA GLY A 192 11.12 -1.32 -13.90
C GLY A 192 9.63 -1.42 -13.70
N ALA A 193 8.90 -2.14 -14.56
CA ALA A 193 7.43 -2.23 -14.48
C ALA A 193 6.92 -2.68 -13.09
N THR A 194 5.63 -2.50 -12.78
CA THR A 194 5.09 -3.14 -11.57
C THR A 194 5.24 -4.66 -11.65
N GLY A 195 5.11 -5.34 -10.51
CA GLY A 195 5.26 -6.80 -10.44
C GLY A 195 6.67 -7.35 -10.69
N CYS A 196 7.65 -6.53 -11.11
CA CYS A 196 9.01 -7.02 -11.33
C CYS A 196 9.79 -7.35 -10.05
N GLY A 197 9.22 -7.02 -8.88
CA GLY A 197 9.77 -7.36 -7.57
C GLY A 197 10.58 -6.25 -6.88
N LYS A 198 10.61 -5.01 -7.38
CA LYS A 198 11.35 -3.88 -6.77
C LYS A 198 11.08 -3.74 -5.26
N SER A 199 9.82 -3.50 -4.91
CA SER A 199 9.38 -3.16 -3.55
C SER A 199 9.59 -4.27 -2.52
N THR A 200 9.60 -5.54 -2.95
CA THR A 200 9.86 -6.68 -2.07
C THR A 200 11.34 -7.05 -2.06
N GLN A 201 12.02 -7.06 -3.21
CA GLN A 201 13.34 -7.66 -3.34
C GLN A 201 14.49 -6.67 -3.12
N VAL A 202 14.42 -5.43 -3.61
CA VAL A 202 15.52 -4.45 -3.48
C VAL A 202 15.91 -4.21 -2.01
N PRO A 203 14.97 -3.95 -1.07
CA PRO A 203 15.34 -3.78 0.33
C PRO A 203 15.99 -5.05 0.93
N GLN A 204 15.53 -6.23 0.50
CA GLN A 204 16.10 -7.51 0.95
C GLN A 204 17.51 -7.72 0.39
N PHE A 205 17.76 -7.40 -0.88
CA PHE A 205 19.10 -7.54 -1.47
C PHE A 205 20.14 -6.74 -0.70
N VAL A 206 19.84 -5.47 -0.39
CA VAL A 206 20.72 -4.59 0.38
C VAL A 206 20.98 -5.16 1.78
N LEU A 207 19.92 -5.56 2.49
CA LEU A 207 20.05 -6.13 3.83
C LEU A 207 20.84 -7.44 3.83
N GLU A 208 20.52 -8.37 2.93
CA GLU A 208 21.18 -9.67 2.80
C GLU A 208 22.67 -9.53 2.45
N GLN A 209 23.03 -8.57 1.57
CA GLN A 209 24.43 -8.29 1.26
C GLN A 209 25.19 -7.86 2.53
N TRP A 210 24.66 -6.88 3.26
CA TRP A 210 25.31 -6.39 4.49
C TRP A 210 25.41 -7.48 5.56
N VAL A 211 24.40 -8.35 5.69
CA VAL A 211 24.46 -9.51 6.59
C VAL A 211 25.55 -10.49 6.16
N SER A 212 25.64 -10.80 4.86
CA SER A 212 26.64 -11.73 4.33
C SER A 212 28.07 -11.24 4.52
N GLU A 213 28.29 -9.92 4.44
CA GLU A 213 29.58 -9.26 4.66
C GLU A 213 29.89 -9.03 6.15
N GLY A 214 28.98 -9.40 7.06
CA GLY A 214 29.14 -9.20 8.51
C GLY A 214 28.95 -7.77 9.01
N ARG A 215 28.29 -6.93 8.21
CA ARG A 215 27.94 -5.54 8.53
C ARG A 215 26.45 -5.37 8.86
N GLY A 216 25.69 -6.47 8.98
CA GLY A 216 24.22 -6.47 9.09
C GLY A 216 23.67 -5.60 10.23
N GLY A 217 24.34 -5.57 11.38
CA GLY A 217 23.94 -4.77 12.54
C GLY A 217 24.01 -3.26 12.31
N ALA A 218 24.80 -2.80 11.31
CA ALA A 218 24.88 -1.41 10.89
C ALA A 218 23.87 -1.07 9.78
N CYS A 219 23.26 -2.08 9.15
CA CYS A 219 22.28 -1.89 8.09
C CYS A 219 20.92 -1.52 8.69
N GLN A 220 20.50 -0.28 8.51
CA GLN A 220 19.19 0.23 8.90
C GLN A 220 18.52 0.89 7.70
N ILE A 221 17.46 0.25 7.21
CA ILE A 221 16.74 0.61 5.99
C ILE A 221 15.35 1.13 6.36
N VAL A 222 15.01 2.31 5.84
CA VAL A 222 13.64 2.84 5.89
C VAL A 222 13.10 2.90 4.47
N CYS A 223 12.05 2.15 4.17
CA CYS A 223 11.39 2.14 2.87
C CYS A 223 10.03 2.84 2.97
N THR A 224 9.87 3.98 2.29
CA THR A 224 8.59 4.68 2.26
C THR A 224 7.67 4.10 1.20
N GLN A 225 6.37 4.17 1.50
CA GLN A 225 5.27 3.79 0.61
C GLN A 225 4.24 4.94 0.59
N PRO A 226 3.59 5.20 -0.54
CA PRO A 226 2.57 6.25 -0.63
C PRO A 226 1.33 5.90 0.21
N ARG A 227 1.03 4.61 0.36
CA ARG A 227 -0.22 4.12 0.98
C ARG A 227 0.06 3.28 2.22
N ARG A 228 -0.81 3.41 3.22
CA ARG A 228 -0.73 2.65 4.49
C ARG A 228 -0.78 1.13 4.26
N ILE A 229 -1.72 0.68 3.43
CA ILE A 229 -1.88 -0.75 3.12
C ILE A 229 -0.65 -1.33 2.42
N SER A 230 0.01 -0.56 1.57
CA SER A 230 1.24 -0.99 0.89
C SER A 230 2.39 -1.19 1.87
N ALA A 231 2.59 -0.24 2.81
CA ALA A 231 3.59 -0.40 3.86
C ALA A 231 3.34 -1.65 4.73
N VAL A 232 2.09 -1.88 5.14
CA VAL A 232 1.70 -3.04 5.97
C VAL A 232 1.81 -4.35 5.18
N GLY A 233 1.33 -4.35 3.94
CA GLY A 233 1.33 -5.51 3.05
C GLY A 233 2.74 -5.95 2.66
N LEU A 234 3.61 -4.99 2.28
CA LEU A 234 5.01 -5.27 1.96
C LEU A 234 5.79 -5.76 3.17
N ALA A 235 5.62 -5.15 4.35
CA ALA A 235 6.26 -5.65 5.56
C ALA A 235 5.84 -7.09 5.88
N SER A 236 4.56 -7.40 5.74
CA SER A 236 4.02 -8.75 5.97
C SER A 236 4.55 -9.76 4.95
N ARG A 237 4.57 -9.37 3.67
CA ARG A 237 5.10 -10.20 2.58
C ARG A 237 6.59 -10.47 2.76
N VAL A 238 7.38 -9.43 2.98
CA VAL A 238 8.84 -9.55 3.12
C VAL A 238 9.22 -10.31 4.39
N ALA A 239 8.50 -10.14 5.50
CA ALA A 239 8.68 -10.99 6.69
C ALA A 239 8.41 -12.48 6.38
N ALA A 240 7.32 -12.77 5.66
CA ALA A 240 7.00 -14.14 5.26
C ALA A 240 8.04 -14.74 4.30
N GLU A 241 8.58 -13.96 3.36
CA GLU A 241 9.68 -14.38 2.46
C GLU A 241 10.97 -14.74 3.21
N ARG A 242 11.12 -14.24 4.43
CA ARG A 242 12.25 -14.47 5.32
C ARG A 242 11.97 -15.50 6.41
N GLY A 243 10.80 -16.15 6.38
CA GLY A 243 10.40 -17.12 7.40
C GLY A 243 10.19 -16.52 8.79
N GLU A 244 9.92 -15.21 8.88
CA GLU A 244 9.77 -14.48 10.14
C GLU A 244 8.39 -13.80 10.26
N HIS A 245 8.08 -13.31 11.47
CA HIS A 245 6.89 -12.50 11.72
C HIS A 245 7.23 -11.01 11.69
N VAL A 246 6.27 -10.19 11.27
CA VAL A 246 6.40 -8.72 11.31
C VAL A 246 6.65 -8.23 12.73
N GLY A 247 7.62 -7.34 12.89
CA GLY A 247 8.10 -6.82 14.18
C GLY A 247 9.45 -7.40 14.60
N GLY A 248 9.93 -8.45 13.91
CA GLY A 248 11.30 -8.96 13.98
C GLY A 248 12.27 -8.07 13.20
N THR A 249 12.98 -8.67 12.22
CA THR A 249 13.93 -7.93 11.35
C THR A 249 13.20 -6.96 10.44
N VAL A 250 12.00 -7.33 10.00
CA VAL A 250 11.12 -6.53 9.14
C VAL A 250 9.96 -6.01 9.96
N GLY A 251 9.66 -4.73 9.83
CA GLY A 251 8.55 -4.07 10.51
C GLY A 251 7.86 -3.03 9.65
N PHE A 252 6.77 -2.47 10.16
CA PHE A 252 6.16 -1.29 9.58
C PHE A 252 5.79 -0.22 10.61
N SER A 253 5.64 1.02 10.14
CA SER A 253 5.08 2.12 10.90
C SER A 253 4.21 3.01 10.01
N VAL A 254 2.92 3.07 10.31
CA VAL A 254 1.94 3.93 9.66
C VAL A 254 1.23 4.76 10.72
N ARG A 255 0.43 5.74 10.29
CA ARG A 255 -0.30 6.59 11.24
C ARG A 255 -1.16 5.72 12.18
N LEU A 256 -0.96 5.90 13.48
CA LEU A 256 -1.63 5.20 14.59
C LEU A 256 -1.40 3.68 14.69
N GLU A 257 -0.46 3.10 13.94
CA GLU A 257 -0.21 1.66 13.96
C GLU A 257 1.27 1.36 13.65
N SER A 258 1.94 0.60 14.50
CA SER A 258 3.35 0.22 14.32
C SER A 258 3.59 -1.21 14.78
N LYS A 259 4.33 -1.98 13.98
CA LYS A 259 4.89 -3.28 14.37
C LYS A 259 6.38 -3.28 14.06
N GLN A 260 7.18 -2.84 15.03
CA GLN A 260 8.63 -2.81 14.95
C GLN A 260 9.25 -2.97 16.35
N SER A 261 10.51 -3.37 16.42
CA SER A 261 11.27 -3.54 17.66
C SER A 261 12.70 -3.04 17.52
N GLN A 262 13.54 -3.19 18.55
CA GLN A 262 14.97 -2.87 18.45
C GLN A 262 15.70 -3.76 17.42
N LYS A 263 15.12 -4.93 17.13
CA LYS A 263 15.59 -5.91 16.15
C LYS A 263 15.18 -5.56 14.72
N THR A 264 14.40 -4.51 14.50
CA THR A 264 13.97 -4.13 13.16
C THR A 264 15.11 -3.43 12.42
N HIS A 265 15.47 -3.97 11.26
CA HIS A 265 16.50 -3.46 10.35
C HIS A 265 15.92 -3.00 9.02
N LEU A 266 14.72 -3.49 8.65
CA LEU A 266 13.95 -3.02 7.50
C LEU A 266 12.58 -2.52 7.96
N LEU A 267 12.38 -1.21 7.90
CA LEU A 267 11.13 -0.56 8.28
C LEU A 267 10.39 -0.05 7.04
N PHE A 268 9.21 -0.59 6.76
CA PHE A 268 8.27 -0.01 5.80
C PHE A 268 7.42 1.06 6.48
N CYS A 269 7.29 2.25 5.89
CA CYS A 269 6.45 3.30 6.48
C CYS A 269 5.76 4.14 5.43
N THR A 270 4.77 4.94 5.81
CA THR A 270 4.25 5.95 4.88
C THR A 270 5.19 7.15 4.78
N THR A 271 5.19 7.83 3.64
CA THR A 271 5.97 9.07 3.41
C THR A 271 5.80 10.09 4.55
N GLY A 272 4.55 10.35 4.97
CA GLY A 272 4.25 11.22 6.10
C GLY A 272 4.88 10.80 7.45
N ILE A 273 5.09 9.50 7.71
CA ILE A 273 5.78 9.04 8.94
C ILE A 273 7.27 9.41 8.89
N LEU A 274 7.92 9.24 7.75
CA LEU A 274 9.32 9.63 7.59
C LEU A 274 9.50 11.15 7.62
N LEU A 275 8.62 11.91 6.97
CA LEU A 275 8.62 13.39 7.05
C LEU A 275 8.51 13.85 8.50
N ARG A 276 7.62 13.25 9.30
CA ARG A 276 7.47 13.58 10.71
C ARG A 276 8.71 13.20 11.54
N ARG A 277 9.36 12.07 11.22
CA ARG A 277 10.64 11.70 11.84
C ARG A 277 11.71 12.74 11.54
N LEU A 278 11.78 13.25 10.31
CA LEU A 278 12.72 14.31 9.91
C LEU A 278 12.48 15.64 10.66
N MET A 279 11.25 15.93 11.08
CA MET A 279 10.96 17.10 11.92
C MET A 279 11.59 17.00 13.32
N GLY A 280 11.65 15.78 13.88
CA GLY A 280 12.25 15.54 15.21
C GLY A 280 13.74 15.21 15.18
N ASP A 281 14.18 14.51 14.14
CA ASP A 281 15.56 14.12 13.86
C ASP A 281 15.90 14.46 12.40
N SER A 282 16.40 15.68 12.21
CA SER A 282 16.79 16.20 10.89
C SER A 282 18.01 15.49 10.29
N SER A 283 18.70 14.65 11.06
CA SER A 283 19.87 13.90 10.61
C SER A 283 19.54 12.46 10.22
N LEU A 284 18.37 11.92 10.62
CA LEU A 284 18.04 10.50 10.55
C LEU A 284 19.15 9.61 11.13
N ALA A 285 19.64 9.96 12.32
CA ALA A 285 20.77 9.29 12.96
C ALA A 285 20.54 7.77 13.03
N GLY A 286 21.56 7.00 12.65
CA GLY A 286 21.51 5.54 12.64
C GLY A 286 20.80 4.91 11.45
N VAL A 287 20.15 5.69 10.56
CA VAL A 287 19.63 5.17 9.27
C VAL A 287 20.76 5.17 8.25
N SER A 288 20.96 4.03 7.60
CA SER A 288 21.99 3.81 6.56
C SER A 288 21.44 3.99 5.13
N HIS A 289 20.19 3.56 4.91
CA HIS A 289 19.53 3.60 3.61
C HIS A 289 18.11 4.16 3.77
N VAL A 290 17.75 5.09 2.90
CA VAL A 290 16.35 5.51 2.72
C VAL A 290 15.93 5.12 1.31
N ILE A 291 14.87 4.32 1.22
CA ILE A 291 14.26 3.90 -0.02
C ILE A 291 12.95 4.67 -0.18
N VAL A 292 12.80 5.43 -1.26
CA VAL A 292 11.55 6.07 -1.63
C VAL A 292 10.94 5.28 -2.77
N ASP A 293 9.93 4.48 -2.46
CA ASP A 293 9.20 3.72 -3.46
C ASP A 293 8.13 4.58 -4.15
N GLU A 294 7.75 4.17 -5.35
CA GLU A 294 6.61 4.74 -6.10
C GLU A 294 6.75 6.25 -6.38
N VAL A 295 7.98 6.71 -6.64
CA VAL A 295 8.25 8.14 -6.90
C VAL A 295 7.52 8.69 -8.13
N HIS A 296 7.01 7.82 -9.00
CA HIS A 296 6.22 8.18 -10.17
C HIS A 296 4.80 8.65 -9.86
N GLU A 297 4.27 8.41 -8.64
CA GLU A 297 2.98 8.97 -8.23
C GLU A 297 3.03 10.49 -8.05
N ARG A 298 4.23 11.09 -7.96
CA ARG A 298 4.45 12.55 -7.85
C ARG A 298 3.59 13.24 -6.79
N SER A 299 3.37 12.57 -5.66
CA SER A 299 2.64 13.16 -4.54
C SER A 299 3.45 14.31 -3.92
N LEU A 300 2.74 15.33 -3.41
CA LEU A 300 3.37 16.49 -2.75
C LEU A 300 4.29 16.06 -1.59
N GLU A 301 3.87 15.08 -0.80
CA GLU A 301 4.68 14.55 0.30
C GLU A 301 5.96 13.87 -0.20
N SER A 302 5.89 13.13 -1.31
CA SER A 302 7.06 12.45 -1.90
C SER A 302 8.05 13.48 -2.44
N ASP A 303 7.58 14.46 -3.22
CA ASP A 303 8.43 15.52 -3.78
C ASP A 303 9.10 16.35 -2.66
N LEU A 304 8.36 16.67 -1.59
CA LEU A 304 8.92 17.32 -0.40
C LEU A 304 9.96 16.43 0.31
N LEU A 305 9.71 15.13 0.44
CA LEU A 305 10.66 14.19 1.02
C LEU A 305 11.95 14.14 0.19
N LEU A 306 11.86 14.09 -1.14
CA LEU A 306 13.02 14.10 -2.04
C LEU A 306 13.85 15.38 -1.89
N LEU A 307 13.22 16.53 -1.69
CA LEU A 307 13.91 17.79 -1.37
C LEU A 307 14.73 17.68 -0.08
N LEU A 308 14.11 17.18 1.00
CA LEU A 308 14.79 17.02 2.29
C LEU A 308 15.92 15.99 2.22
N LEU A 309 15.70 14.86 1.52
CA LEU A 309 16.69 13.79 1.37
C LEU A 309 17.88 14.23 0.50
N ARG A 310 17.68 15.00 -0.57
CA ARG A 310 18.78 15.59 -1.36
C ARG A 310 19.67 16.46 -0.48
N GLY A 311 19.06 17.37 0.30
CA GLY A 311 19.81 18.22 1.23
C GLY A 311 20.49 17.43 2.36
N LEU A 312 19.87 16.35 2.84
CA LEU A 312 20.48 15.49 3.87
C LEU A 312 21.66 14.68 3.30
N ALA A 313 21.51 14.10 2.11
CA ALA A 313 22.55 13.34 1.43
C ALA A 313 23.79 14.22 1.16
N GLN A 314 23.64 15.51 0.84
CA GLN A 314 24.78 16.44 0.75
C GLN A 314 25.61 16.49 2.05
N ARG A 315 24.97 16.41 3.22
CA ARG A 315 25.64 16.54 4.53
C ARG A 315 26.12 15.21 5.11
N ARG A 316 25.42 14.11 4.84
CA ARG A 316 25.71 12.78 5.40
C ARG A 316 26.27 11.85 4.35
N THR A 317 27.59 11.77 4.21
CA THR A 317 28.27 10.96 3.20
C THR A 317 27.99 9.46 3.30
N ASP A 318 27.64 9.01 4.49
CA ASP A 318 27.29 7.63 4.86
C ASP A 318 25.87 7.22 4.46
N LEU A 319 24.96 8.17 4.23
CA LEU A 319 23.58 7.89 3.84
C LEU A 319 23.47 7.56 2.35
N ARG A 320 22.79 6.46 2.03
CA ARG A 320 22.37 6.08 0.67
C ARG A 320 20.88 6.35 0.46
N VAL A 321 20.53 6.90 -0.70
CA VAL A 321 19.13 7.15 -1.10
C VAL A 321 18.81 6.30 -2.31
N ILE A 322 17.75 5.50 -2.25
CA ILE A 322 17.32 4.65 -3.36
C ILE A 322 15.91 5.08 -3.76
N LEU A 323 15.70 5.39 -5.03
CA LEU A 323 14.38 5.72 -5.58
C LEU A 323 13.91 4.55 -6.41
N MET A 324 12.66 4.11 -6.23
CA MET A 324 12.08 3.04 -7.04
C MET A 324 10.89 3.60 -7.84
N SER A 325 10.87 3.32 -9.14
CA SER A 325 9.85 3.83 -10.05
C SER A 325 9.33 2.73 -10.99
N ALA A 326 8.02 2.71 -11.25
CA ALA A 326 7.44 1.87 -12.29
C ALA A 326 7.70 2.38 -13.71
N THR A 327 7.97 3.69 -13.84
CA THR A 327 8.01 4.41 -15.13
C THR A 327 9.43 4.74 -15.59
N ALA A 328 9.55 5.07 -16.88
CA ALA A 328 10.82 5.29 -17.59
C ALA A 328 11.57 6.57 -17.20
N ASP A 329 11.02 7.43 -16.33
CA ASP A 329 11.62 8.73 -16.01
C ASP A 329 12.75 8.65 -14.96
N ALA A 330 13.62 7.65 -15.08
CA ALA A 330 14.77 7.45 -14.19
C ALA A 330 15.74 8.63 -14.25
N GLU A 331 15.90 9.18 -15.46
CA GLU A 331 16.87 10.21 -15.82
C GLU A 331 16.54 11.54 -15.17
N MET A 332 15.26 11.93 -15.08
CA MET A 332 14.87 13.16 -14.37
C MET A 332 15.30 13.11 -12.91
N PHE A 333 15.02 12.00 -12.21
CA PHE A 333 15.37 11.85 -10.81
C PHE A 333 16.89 11.78 -10.59
N ALA A 334 17.61 11.07 -11.47
CA ALA A 334 19.06 11.01 -11.39
C ALA A 334 19.68 12.41 -11.58
N ARG A 335 19.22 13.15 -12.59
CA ARG A 335 19.62 14.55 -12.82
C ARG A 335 19.33 15.44 -11.63
N TYR A 336 18.15 15.30 -11.02
CA TYR A 336 17.77 16.08 -9.83
C TYR A 336 18.76 15.92 -8.66
N PHE A 337 19.22 14.69 -8.38
CA PHE A 337 20.24 14.47 -7.34
C PHE A 337 21.64 14.94 -7.78
N HIS A 338 21.98 14.75 -9.06
CA HIS A 338 23.27 15.19 -9.62
C HIS A 338 23.45 16.71 -9.58
N GLU A 339 22.45 17.48 -9.99
CA GLU A 339 22.40 18.95 -9.83
C GLU A 339 22.48 19.37 -8.35
N GLY A 340 22.23 18.43 -7.42
CA GLY A 340 22.42 18.58 -5.99
C GLY A 340 23.80 18.29 -5.49
N GLY A 341 24.78 17.98 -6.34
CA GLY A 341 26.09 17.53 -5.89
C GLY A 341 26.07 16.18 -5.17
N VAL A 342 25.05 15.35 -5.41
CA VAL A 342 24.97 13.97 -4.92
C VAL A 342 25.18 13.04 -6.11
N SER A 343 26.14 12.11 -6.02
CA SER A 343 26.35 11.14 -7.10
C SER A 343 25.12 10.26 -7.26
N ALA A 344 24.62 10.15 -8.50
CA ALA A 344 23.38 9.46 -8.82
C ALA A 344 23.64 8.40 -9.91
N GLY A 345 23.23 7.16 -9.65
CA GLY A 345 23.24 6.06 -10.63
C GLY A 345 21.82 5.67 -11.04
N THR A 346 21.68 4.95 -12.15
CA THR A 346 20.41 4.42 -12.64
C THR A 346 20.51 2.93 -12.94
N VAL A 347 19.50 2.15 -12.58
CA VAL A 347 19.39 0.72 -12.90
C VAL A 347 17.99 0.46 -13.48
N SER A 348 17.93 -0.28 -14.58
CA SER A 348 16.67 -0.74 -15.17
C SER A 348 16.50 -2.23 -14.95
N ILE A 349 15.38 -2.60 -14.33
CA ILE A 349 14.95 -3.98 -14.14
C ILE A 349 13.92 -4.29 -15.25
N PRO A 350 14.17 -5.29 -16.10
CA PRO A 350 13.21 -5.69 -17.13
C PRO A 350 11.91 -6.15 -16.48
N GLY A 351 10.78 -5.78 -17.07
CA GLY A 351 9.48 -6.29 -16.63
C GLY A 351 9.11 -7.56 -17.37
N PHE A 352 8.55 -8.56 -16.67
CA PHE A 352 7.67 -9.53 -17.29
C PHE A 352 6.25 -9.03 -17.05
N THR A 353 5.62 -8.40 -18.04
CA THR A 353 4.16 -8.37 -18.07
C THR A 353 3.74 -9.63 -18.80
N PHE A 354 3.03 -10.52 -18.11
CA PHE A 354 2.29 -11.55 -18.82
C PHE A 354 1.39 -10.85 -19.85
N PRO A 355 1.23 -11.42 -21.04
CA PRO A 355 0.36 -10.82 -22.02
C PRO A 355 -1.05 -10.61 -21.44
N VAL A 356 -1.54 -9.38 -21.52
CA VAL A 356 -2.88 -9.01 -21.09
C VAL A 356 -3.68 -8.62 -22.32
N ARG A 357 -4.82 -9.30 -22.52
CA ARG A 357 -5.80 -8.93 -23.54
C ARG A 357 -6.66 -7.80 -23.01
N GLU A 358 -6.71 -6.72 -23.77
CA GLU A 358 -7.62 -5.61 -23.53
C GLU A 358 -8.92 -5.85 -24.31
N LEU A 359 -10.04 -5.70 -23.62
CA LEU A 359 -11.40 -5.73 -24.17
C LEU A 359 -12.06 -4.39 -23.86
N PHE A 360 -12.58 -3.74 -24.89
CA PHE A 360 -13.29 -2.48 -24.74
C PHE A 360 -14.79 -2.74 -24.51
N LEU A 361 -15.52 -1.66 -24.25
CA LEU A 361 -16.95 -1.70 -23.96
C LEU A 361 -17.74 -2.50 -25.01
N GLU A 362 -17.43 -2.30 -26.30
CA GLU A 362 -18.00 -3.04 -27.43
C GLU A 362 -17.80 -4.56 -27.33
N ASP A 363 -16.61 -5.01 -26.96
CA ASP A 363 -16.30 -6.44 -26.82
C ASP A 363 -17.07 -7.07 -25.66
N ILE A 364 -17.21 -6.33 -24.56
CA ILE A 364 -17.93 -6.78 -23.37
C ILE A 364 -19.43 -6.88 -23.66
N LEU A 365 -20.01 -5.90 -24.35
CA LEU A 365 -21.40 -5.96 -24.78
C LEU A 365 -21.65 -7.15 -25.72
N GLU A 366 -20.76 -7.36 -26.70
CA GLU A 366 -20.88 -8.46 -27.65
C GLU A 366 -20.78 -9.82 -26.96
N ARG A 367 -19.81 -10.02 -26.07
CA ARG A 367 -19.58 -11.30 -25.37
C ARG A 367 -20.65 -11.64 -24.35
N THR A 368 -21.14 -10.63 -23.62
CA THR A 368 -22.16 -10.83 -22.59
C THR A 368 -23.57 -10.88 -23.18
N GLY A 369 -23.77 -10.38 -24.39
CA GLY A 369 -25.09 -10.17 -24.98
C GLY A 369 -25.93 -9.13 -24.22
N PHE A 370 -25.30 -8.31 -23.36
CA PHE A 370 -26.00 -7.32 -22.54
C PHE A 370 -26.59 -6.22 -23.42
N MET A 371 -27.89 -5.96 -23.28
CA MET A 371 -28.62 -4.99 -24.11
C MET A 371 -28.97 -3.72 -23.33
N VAL A 372 -28.62 -2.56 -23.89
CA VAL A 372 -29.07 -1.26 -23.38
C VAL A 372 -30.16 -0.72 -24.29
N SER A 373 -31.42 -0.86 -23.88
CA SER A 373 -32.56 -0.23 -24.56
C SER A 373 -32.65 1.27 -24.24
N LYS A 374 -33.37 2.04 -25.06
CA LYS A 374 -33.61 3.49 -24.82
C LYS A 374 -34.36 3.79 -23.52
N THR A 375 -35.11 2.82 -23.00
CA THR A 375 -35.86 2.93 -21.74
C THR A 375 -35.06 2.43 -20.52
N SER A 376 -33.87 1.88 -20.75
CA SER A 376 -32.98 1.43 -19.68
C SER A 376 -32.59 2.60 -18.78
N ARG A 377 -32.44 2.33 -17.48
CA ARG A 377 -31.90 3.30 -16.52
C ARG A 377 -30.47 3.73 -16.84
N TRP A 378 -29.77 2.93 -17.66
CA TRP A 378 -28.40 3.17 -18.13
C TRP A 378 -28.35 3.81 -19.50
N ALA A 379 -29.50 4.20 -20.07
CA ALA A 379 -29.53 4.90 -21.34
C ALA A 379 -29.36 6.41 -21.14
N ARG A 380 -28.73 7.07 -22.11
CA ARG A 380 -28.60 8.54 -22.15
C ARG A 380 -29.99 9.16 -22.08
N LYS A 381 -30.24 9.96 -21.05
CA LYS A 381 -31.47 10.74 -20.96
C LYS A 381 -31.40 11.85 -21.99
N GLY A 382 -32.18 11.74 -23.06
CA GLY A 382 -32.27 12.77 -24.09
C GLY A 382 -32.71 14.10 -23.48
N ASN A 383 -31.83 15.10 -23.52
CA ASN A 383 -32.22 16.46 -23.20
C ASN A 383 -32.97 17.00 -24.44
N ALA A 384 -34.30 16.94 -24.40
CA ALA A 384 -35.15 17.60 -25.38
C ALA A 384 -35.00 19.12 -25.21
N GLY A 385 -33.92 19.72 -25.74
CA GLY A 385 -33.70 21.16 -25.63
C GLY A 385 -32.35 21.74 -26.08
N ALA A 386 -31.32 20.93 -26.37
CA ALA A 386 -30.04 21.48 -26.86
C ALA A 386 -29.92 21.31 -28.38
N LYS A 387 -30.15 22.41 -29.12
CA LYS A 387 -29.87 22.51 -30.56
C LYS A 387 -28.40 22.14 -30.86
N GLY A 388 -28.24 21.09 -31.67
CA GLY A 388 -27.22 20.97 -32.72
C GLY A 388 -25.77 21.31 -32.36
N GLY A 389 -25.12 20.50 -31.53
CA GLY A 389 -23.67 20.31 -31.62
C GLY A 389 -23.41 19.15 -32.58
N LYS A 390 -22.83 19.43 -33.76
CA LYS A 390 -22.40 18.40 -34.73
C LYS A 390 -21.67 17.28 -33.98
N GLY A 391 -22.18 16.05 -34.07
CA GLY A 391 -21.49 14.86 -33.60
C GLY A 391 -20.11 14.84 -34.22
N LYS A 392 -19.08 14.99 -33.39
CA LYS A 392 -17.69 14.82 -33.81
C LYS A 392 -17.60 13.37 -34.29
N ALA A 393 -17.24 13.19 -35.56
CA ALA A 393 -17.07 11.89 -36.17
C ALA A 393 -16.21 11.00 -35.25
N LEU A 394 -16.63 9.74 -35.14
CA LEU A 394 -15.88 8.66 -34.51
C LEU A 394 -14.44 8.73 -35.01
N ASP A 395 -13.50 8.95 -34.09
CA ASP A 395 -12.08 8.85 -34.38
C ASP A 395 -11.76 7.37 -34.62
N ASP A 396 -11.56 7.02 -35.89
CA ASP A 396 -11.37 5.67 -36.43
C ASP A 396 -9.96 5.11 -36.15
N SER A 397 -9.25 5.68 -35.19
CA SER A 397 -7.82 5.44 -34.95
C SER A 397 -7.51 4.20 -34.08
N CYS A 398 -8.52 3.42 -33.65
CA CYS A 398 -8.34 2.28 -32.74
C CYS A 398 -9.06 0.99 -33.18
N SER A 399 -9.37 0.81 -34.46
CA SER A 399 -9.96 -0.44 -34.98
C SER A 399 -8.86 -1.47 -35.33
N GLY A 400 -8.20 -2.01 -34.30
CA GLY A 400 -7.43 -3.24 -34.44
C GLY A 400 -8.38 -4.43 -34.62
N GLU A 401 -8.36 -5.03 -35.81
CA GLU A 401 -8.95 -6.32 -36.19
C GLU A 401 -10.19 -6.79 -35.40
N ALA A 402 -11.37 -6.27 -35.76
CA ALA A 402 -12.64 -6.78 -35.24
C ALA A 402 -13.58 -7.17 -36.39
N GLY A 403 -14.06 -8.42 -36.36
CA GLY A 403 -15.23 -8.82 -37.14
C GLY A 403 -16.41 -7.89 -36.87
N ALA A 404 -17.31 -7.74 -37.84
CA ALA A 404 -18.42 -6.81 -37.76
C ALA A 404 -19.25 -7.04 -36.46
N LEU A 405 -19.23 -6.06 -35.56
CA LEU A 405 -20.04 -6.05 -34.33
C LEU A 405 -21.52 -6.30 -34.66
N SER A 406 -22.21 -7.05 -33.80
CA SER A 406 -23.65 -7.31 -33.99
C SER A 406 -24.47 -6.02 -33.96
N GLU A 407 -25.61 -6.02 -34.65
CA GLU A 407 -26.52 -4.88 -34.66
C GLU A 407 -27.03 -4.54 -33.24
N GLN A 408 -27.20 -5.56 -32.40
CA GLN A 408 -27.56 -5.40 -30.98
C GLN A 408 -26.48 -4.63 -30.21
N THR A 409 -25.21 -4.96 -30.41
CA THR A 409 -24.09 -4.28 -29.74
C THR A 409 -23.98 -2.83 -30.19
N ARG A 410 -24.09 -2.56 -31.50
CA ARG A 410 -24.13 -1.17 -32.03
C ARG A 410 -25.25 -0.35 -31.39
N ARG A 411 -26.46 -0.89 -31.35
CA ARG A 411 -27.62 -0.21 -30.73
C ARG A 411 -27.41 0.05 -29.23
N SER A 412 -26.76 -0.87 -28.52
CA SER A 412 -26.47 -0.71 -27.09
C SER A 412 -25.42 0.37 -26.85
N LEU A 413 -24.37 0.43 -27.67
CA LEU A 413 -23.35 1.49 -27.64
C LEU A 413 -23.93 2.88 -27.90
N GLU A 414 -24.91 3.01 -28.80
CA GLU A 414 -25.58 4.27 -29.07
C GLU A 414 -26.39 4.78 -27.87
N ASN A 415 -27.01 3.85 -27.14
CA ASN A 415 -27.90 4.17 -26.04
C ASN A 415 -27.17 4.39 -24.70
N ILE A 416 -26.02 3.73 -24.47
CA ILE A 416 -25.39 3.69 -23.15
C ILE A 416 -24.93 5.06 -22.64
N ASP A 417 -25.25 5.35 -21.38
CA ASP A 417 -24.77 6.52 -20.66
C ASP A 417 -23.40 6.26 -20.03
N GLU A 418 -22.37 6.81 -20.67
CA GLU A 418 -20.98 6.73 -20.21
C GLU A 418 -20.68 7.70 -19.05
N ALA A 419 -21.63 8.56 -18.67
CA ALA A 419 -21.49 9.47 -17.54
C ALA A 419 -21.61 8.77 -16.18
N CYS A 420 -22.11 7.52 -16.14
CA CYS A 420 -22.27 6.74 -14.93
C CYS A 420 -21.75 5.32 -15.09
N VAL A 421 -21.42 4.67 -13.98
CA VAL A 421 -20.99 3.26 -13.96
C VAL A 421 -22.21 2.36 -14.09
N ASN A 422 -22.27 1.55 -15.16
CA ASN A 422 -23.33 0.58 -15.38
C ASN A 422 -23.08 -0.70 -14.56
N PHE A 423 -23.64 -0.77 -13.34
CA PHE A 423 -23.47 -1.90 -12.44
C PHE A 423 -24.06 -3.21 -12.99
N ASP A 424 -25.12 -3.14 -13.80
CA ASP A 424 -25.75 -4.34 -14.37
C ASP A 424 -24.85 -4.96 -15.44
N LEU A 425 -24.18 -4.14 -16.25
CA LEU A 425 -23.17 -4.60 -17.20
C LEU A 425 -21.97 -5.24 -16.47
N VAL A 426 -21.54 -4.67 -15.34
CA VAL A 426 -20.46 -5.28 -14.52
C VAL A 426 -20.92 -6.63 -13.95
N CYS A 427 -22.16 -6.75 -13.48
CA CYS A 427 -22.73 -8.03 -13.05
C CYS A 427 -22.76 -9.05 -14.19
N ALA A 428 -23.21 -8.65 -15.38
CA ALA A 428 -23.25 -9.50 -16.57
C ALA A 428 -21.84 -9.96 -16.99
N ALA A 429 -20.85 -9.07 -16.92
CA ALA A 429 -19.45 -9.40 -17.18
C ALA A 429 -18.93 -10.44 -16.17
N VAL A 430 -19.15 -10.23 -14.86
CA VAL A 430 -18.75 -11.20 -13.81
C VAL A 430 -19.44 -12.56 -14.01
N ALA A 431 -20.75 -12.57 -14.30
CA ALA A 431 -21.50 -13.79 -14.56
C ALA A 431 -20.96 -14.54 -15.79
N TYR A 432 -20.67 -13.82 -16.87
CA TYR A 432 -20.06 -14.37 -18.08
C TYR A 432 -18.69 -15.01 -17.79
N MET A 433 -17.83 -14.34 -17.02
CA MET A 433 -16.52 -14.87 -16.63
C MET A 433 -16.64 -16.17 -15.82
N ILE A 434 -17.56 -16.22 -14.85
CA ILE A 434 -17.82 -17.43 -14.05
C ILE A 434 -18.32 -18.57 -14.94
N ALA A 435 -19.27 -18.30 -15.82
CA ALA A 435 -19.85 -19.30 -16.71
C ALA A 435 -18.84 -19.81 -17.76
N ALA A 436 -18.02 -18.92 -18.34
CA ALA A 436 -17.00 -19.27 -19.31
C ALA A 436 -15.93 -20.18 -18.68
N GLU A 437 -15.42 -19.83 -17.50
CA GLU A 437 -14.43 -20.66 -16.82
C GLU A 437 -14.98 -22.00 -16.33
N ALA A 438 -16.28 -22.07 -15.97
CA ALA A 438 -16.92 -23.32 -15.60
C ALA A 438 -17.05 -24.29 -16.79
N ARG A 439 -17.25 -23.75 -18.00
CA ARG A 439 -17.38 -24.54 -19.23
C ARG A 439 -16.02 -24.95 -19.81
N ASP A 440 -15.12 -23.99 -19.99
CA ASP A 440 -13.92 -24.16 -20.81
C ASP A 440 -12.62 -24.16 -19.97
N GLY A 441 -12.75 -24.07 -18.63
CA GLY A 441 -11.64 -24.11 -17.68
C GLY A 441 -10.99 -22.75 -17.38
N PRO A 442 -9.99 -22.71 -16.48
CA PRO A 442 -9.26 -21.48 -16.17
C PRO A 442 -8.63 -20.87 -17.43
N GLY A 443 -8.88 -19.58 -17.68
CA GLY A 443 -8.40 -18.92 -18.90
C GLY A 443 -9.32 -19.07 -20.11
N ALA A 444 -10.54 -19.59 -19.95
CA ALA A 444 -11.58 -19.67 -20.99
C ALA A 444 -11.76 -18.36 -21.80
N LEU A 445 -11.63 -17.22 -21.13
CA LEU A 445 -11.75 -15.89 -21.74
C LEU A 445 -10.62 -15.56 -22.72
N LEU A 446 -9.56 -16.38 -22.73
CA LEU A 446 -8.39 -16.29 -23.61
C LEU A 446 -8.37 -17.41 -24.66
N ALA A 447 -9.36 -18.29 -24.69
CA ALA A 447 -9.43 -19.34 -25.70
C ALA A 447 -9.51 -18.74 -27.11
N GLY A 448 -8.70 -19.25 -28.05
CA GLY A 448 -8.55 -18.72 -29.42
C GLY A 448 -7.37 -17.76 -29.62
N TRP A 449 -6.44 -17.68 -28.67
CA TRP A 449 -5.18 -16.97 -28.81
C TRP A 449 -4.08 -17.97 -29.25
N GLU A 450 -3.54 -17.82 -30.46
CA GLU A 450 -2.35 -18.54 -30.91
C GLU A 450 -1.10 -18.07 -30.13
N GLN A 451 -0.23 -19.00 -29.75
CA GLN A 451 0.97 -18.74 -28.94
C GLN A 451 2.11 -18.08 -29.75
N GLU A 452 2.93 -17.34 -28.99
CA GLU A 452 4.11 -16.50 -29.29
C GLU A 452 5.15 -17.02 -30.30
N PRO A 453 6.05 -16.13 -30.83
CA PRO A 453 7.38 -16.55 -31.24
C PRO A 453 8.20 -16.98 -30.02
N GLU A 454 8.76 -18.18 -30.08
CA GLU A 454 9.67 -18.73 -29.07
C GLU A 454 10.87 -17.79 -28.83
N THR A 455 10.93 -17.11 -27.68
CA THR A 455 12.21 -16.63 -27.16
C THR A 455 12.86 -17.76 -26.37
N GLU A 456 13.88 -18.38 -26.98
CA GLU A 456 14.82 -19.30 -26.35
C GLU A 456 15.41 -18.67 -25.07
N GLY A 457 14.98 -19.12 -23.89
CA GLY A 457 15.60 -18.70 -22.62
C GLY A 457 14.83 -19.06 -21.35
N ALA A 458 13.50 -19.16 -21.39
CA ALA A 458 12.70 -19.45 -20.19
C ALA A 458 12.45 -20.95 -19.99
N LYS A 459 13.51 -21.77 -19.91
CA LYS A 459 13.39 -23.15 -19.41
C LYS A 459 13.34 -23.15 -17.88
N GLY A 460 12.14 -23.13 -17.31
CA GLY A 460 11.92 -23.48 -15.91
C GLY A 460 10.79 -22.71 -15.24
N GLY A 461 9.54 -23.09 -15.49
CA GLY A 461 8.41 -22.46 -14.81
C GLY A 461 7.01 -22.94 -15.16
N GLY A 462 6.85 -24.16 -15.69
CA GLY A 462 5.53 -24.80 -15.74
C GLY A 462 5.06 -25.10 -14.32
N SER A 463 4.27 -24.21 -13.72
CA SER A 463 3.58 -24.48 -12.45
C SER A 463 2.14 -23.97 -12.52
N GLY A 464 1.23 -24.93 -12.68
CA GLY A 464 -0.19 -24.70 -12.92
C GLY A 464 -0.93 -24.01 -11.78
N ARG A 465 -1.82 -23.08 -12.14
CA ARG A 465 -2.94 -22.70 -11.29
C ARG A 465 -4.08 -23.69 -11.55
N LYS A 466 -4.37 -24.52 -10.54
CA LYS A 466 -5.49 -25.49 -10.54
C LYS A 466 -6.87 -24.86 -10.20
N GLY A 467 -7.08 -23.56 -10.40
CA GLY A 467 -8.35 -22.92 -10.00
C GLY A 467 -8.61 -21.53 -10.61
N PRO A 468 -9.89 -21.07 -10.55
CA PRO A 468 -10.33 -19.80 -11.11
C PRO A 468 -9.64 -18.61 -10.43
N GLY A 469 -9.30 -17.58 -11.20
CA GLY A 469 -8.63 -16.38 -10.66
C GLY A 469 -9.60 -15.34 -10.12
N ALA A 470 -9.09 -14.44 -9.27
CA ALA A 470 -9.87 -13.34 -8.71
C ALA A 470 -10.17 -12.25 -9.76
N VAL A 471 -11.29 -11.57 -9.58
CA VAL A 471 -11.70 -10.41 -10.39
C VAL A 471 -11.47 -9.14 -9.58
N LEU A 472 -10.74 -8.17 -10.12
CA LEU A 472 -10.59 -6.84 -9.55
C LEU A 472 -11.47 -5.85 -10.32
N VAL A 473 -12.36 -5.14 -9.64
CA VAL A 473 -13.26 -4.15 -10.24
C VAL A 473 -12.92 -2.77 -9.72
N PHE A 474 -12.71 -1.84 -10.63
CA PHE A 474 -12.24 -0.50 -10.36
C PHE A 474 -13.40 0.50 -10.39
N LEU A 475 -13.67 1.14 -9.26
CA LEU A 475 -14.83 2.01 -9.03
C LEU A 475 -14.40 3.40 -8.53
N PRO A 476 -15.22 4.46 -8.77
CA PRO A 476 -14.83 5.84 -8.43
C PRO A 476 -14.69 6.12 -6.93
N GLY A 477 -15.45 5.41 -6.07
CA GLY A 477 -15.51 5.73 -4.66
C GLY A 477 -16.22 4.69 -3.81
N ALA A 478 -16.26 4.92 -2.50
CA ALA A 478 -16.83 4.01 -1.51
C ALA A 478 -18.35 3.78 -1.70
N LEU A 479 -19.08 4.81 -2.10
CA LEU A 479 -20.53 4.70 -2.38
C LEU A 479 -20.77 3.78 -3.58
N GLU A 480 -19.98 3.93 -4.64
CA GLU A 480 -20.06 3.08 -5.83
C GLU A 480 -19.66 1.64 -5.52
N ILE A 481 -18.64 1.43 -4.66
CA ILE A 481 -18.29 0.10 -4.12
C ILE A 481 -19.48 -0.53 -3.41
N PHE A 482 -20.11 0.17 -2.47
CA PHE A 482 -21.26 -0.34 -1.73
C PHE A 482 -22.44 -0.69 -2.66
N ARG A 483 -22.73 0.16 -3.65
CA ARG A 483 -23.76 -0.10 -4.66
C ARG A 483 -23.44 -1.34 -5.49
N MET A 484 -22.19 -1.51 -5.90
CA MET A 484 -21.75 -2.68 -6.67
C MET A 484 -21.80 -3.97 -5.83
N GLN A 485 -21.44 -3.93 -4.54
CA GLN A 485 -21.59 -5.08 -3.63
C GLN A 485 -23.04 -5.56 -3.59
N ARG A 486 -23.97 -4.62 -3.43
CA ARG A 486 -25.40 -4.93 -3.44
C ARG A 486 -25.86 -5.46 -4.80
N ALA A 487 -25.44 -4.83 -5.90
CA ALA A 487 -25.79 -5.28 -7.25
C ALA A 487 -25.31 -6.71 -7.54
N LEU A 488 -24.09 -7.09 -7.12
CA LEU A 488 -23.59 -8.47 -7.23
C LEU A 488 -24.41 -9.46 -6.39
N GLY A 489 -24.80 -9.06 -5.17
CA GLY A 489 -25.61 -9.89 -4.28
C GLY A 489 -27.05 -10.11 -4.78
N ASP A 490 -27.64 -9.07 -5.40
CA ASP A 490 -29.02 -9.08 -5.89
C ASP A 490 -29.14 -9.62 -7.34
N SER A 491 -28.02 -9.82 -8.06
CA SER A 491 -28.02 -10.24 -9.47
C SER A 491 -28.41 -11.71 -9.65
N LYS A 492 -29.52 -11.93 -10.36
CA LYS A 492 -29.99 -13.28 -10.74
C LYS A 492 -29.03 -13.98 -11.69
N GLU A 493 -28.38 -13.26 -12.58
CA GLU A 493 -27.42 -13.81 -13.56
C GLU A 493 -26.16 -14.32 -12.86
N VAL A 494 -25.63 -13.54 -11.91
CA VAL A 494 -24.49 -13.95 -11.09
C VAL A 494 -24.86 -15.15 -10.23
N ALA A 495 -26.03 -15.15 -9.60
CA ALA A 495 -26.52 -16.29 -8.83
C ALA A 495 -26.62 -17.56 -9.69
N ALA A 496 -27.21 -17.46 -10.89
CA ALA A 496 -27.34 -18.59 -11.81
C ALA A 496 -25.98 -19.12 -12.30
N ALA A 497 -25.04 -18.24 -12.61
CA ALA A 497 -23.68 -18.60 -13.01
C ALA A 497 -22.94 -19.31 -11.87
N CYS A 498 -23.01 -18.77 -10.64
CA CYS A 498 -22.45 -19.38 -9.44
C CYS A 498 -23.04 -20.77 -9.15
N SER A 499 -24.36 -20.93 -9.24
CA SER A 499 -25.02 -22.23 -9.05
C SER A 499 -24.58 -23.26 -10.07
N SER A 500 -24.50 -22.86 -11.35
CA SER A 500 -24.05 -23.73 -12.44
C SER A 500 -22.59 -24.14 -12.29
N ALA A 501 -21.73 -23.21 -11.87
CA ALA A 501 -20.31 -23.43 -11.62
C ALA A 501 -20.01 -24.09 -10.27
N ARG A 502 -21.02 -24.34 -9.42
CA ARG A 502 -20.87 -24.77 -8.01
C ARG A 502 -19.86 -23.90 -7.24
N CYS A 503 -19.95 -22.59 -7.44
CA CYS A 503 -19.02 -21.60 -6.90
C CYS A 503 -19.74 -20.63 -5.95
N GLN A 504 -19.06 -20.21 -4.88
CA GLN A 504 -19.53 -19.13 -4.01
C GLN A 504 -18.78 -17.83 -4.31
N LEU A 505 -19.47 -16.70 -4.33
CA LEU A 505 -18.84 -15.40 -4.55
C LEU A 505 -18.40 -14.78 -3.22
N VAL A 506 -17.13 -14.39 -3.12
CA VAL A 506 -16.57 -13.64 -1.98
C VAL A 506 -16.26 -12.22 -2.46
N VAL A 507 -17.11 -11.27 -2.09
CA VAL A 507 -17.00 -9.87 -2.52
C VAL A 507 -16.33 -9.04 -1.43
N LEU A 508 -15.17 -8.46 -1.72
CA LEU A 508 -14.36 -7.70 -0.76
C LEU A 508 -14.21 -6.24 -1.20
N PRO A 509 -14.61 -5.26 -0.38
CA PRO A 509 -14.39 -3.85 -0.68
C PRO A 509 -12.93 -3.43 -0.38
N LEU A 510 -12.41 -2.48 -1.15
CA LEU A 510 -11.06 -1.91 -0.96
C LEU A 510 -11.06 -0.40 -1.25
N HIS A 511 -11.08 0.42 -0.19
CA HIS A 511 -10.96 1.87 -0.29
C HIS A 511 -10.26 2.46 0.94
N GLY A 512 -9.73 3.69 0.80
CA GLY A 512 -8.85 4.30 1.80
C GLY A 512 -9.46 4.50 3.18
N ALA A 513 -10.79 4.61 3.28
CA ALA A 513 -11.51 4.75 4.54
C ALA A 513 -11.73 3.42 5.31
N LEU A 514 -11.42 2.25 4.72
CA LEU A 514 -11.55 0.98 5.43
C LEU A 514 -10.47 0.83 6.51
N PRO A 515 -10.75 0.14 7.64
CA PRO A 515 -9.73 -0.25 8.59
C PRO A 515 -8.65 -1.14 7.95
N THR A 516 -7.39 -1.02 8.40
CA THR A 516 -6.24 -1.81 7.88
C THR A 516 -6.54 -3.31 7.87
N THR A 517 -7.18 -3.83 8.92
CA THR A 517 -7.54 -5.25 9.06
C THR A 517 -8.53 -5.71 7.98
N GLN A 518 -9.48 -4.85 7.59
CA GLN A 518 -10.44 -5.17 6.52
C GLN A 518 -9.78 -5.06 5.14
N GLN A 519 -8.92 -4.06 4.95
CA GLN A 519 -8.15 -3.93 3.71
C GLN A 519 -7.24 -5.14 3.49
N ALA A 520 -6.62 -5.67 4.55
CA ALA A 520 -5.72 -6.83 4.47
C ALA A 520 -6.39 -8.12 3.96
N ARG A 521 -7.71 -8.26 4.12
CA ARG A 521 -8.47 -9.44 3.67
C ARG A 521 -8.35 -9.70 2.16
N VAL A 522 -8.06 -8.67 1.36
CA VAL A 522 -7.89 -8.82 -0.09
C VAL A 522 -6.68 -9.67 -0.47
N PHE A 523 -5.68 -9.77 0.40
CA PHE A 523 -4.47 -10.60 0.19
C PHE A 523 -4.69 -12.07 0.57
N GLU A 524 -5.76 -12.40 1.29
CA GLU A 524 -6.09 -13.77 1.64
C GLU A 524 -6.60 -14.54 0.41
N ARG A 525 -6.25 -15.83 0.34
CA ARG A 525 -6.80 -16.72 -0.68
C ARG A 525 -8.25 -17.04 -0.34
N PRO A 526 -9.17 -17.04 -1.32
CA PRO A 526 -10.55 -17.43 -1.07
C PRO A 526 -10.64 -18.91 -0.63
N PRO A 527 -11.70 -19.28 0.12
CA PRO A 527 -12.00 -20.68 0.43
C PRO A 527 -12.08 -21.55 -0.84
N ARG A 528 -11.84 -22.86 -0.70
CA ARG A 528 -11.95 -23.80 -1.83
C ARG A 528 -13.35 -23.75 -2.43
N GLY A 529 -13.44 -23.62 -3.75
CA GLY A 529 -14.72 -23.49 -4.47
C GLY A 529 -15.33 -22.08 -4.42
N ALA A 530 -14.65 -21.10 -3.84
CA ALA A 530 -15.09 -19.71 -3.88
C ALA A 530 -14.30 -18.88 -4.89
N ARG A 531 -14.99 -17.91 -5.52
CA ARG A 531 -14.40 -16.90 -6.39
C ARG A 531 -14.34 -15.56 -5.67
N LYS A 532 -13.14 -15.00 -5.59
CA LYS A 532 -12.91 -13.67 -5.02
C LYS A 532 -13.21 -12.58 -6.05
N VAL A 533 -13.98 -11.57 -5.65
CA VAL A 533 -14.20 -10.32 -6.38
C VAL A 533 -13.80 -9.17 -5.48
N VAL A 534 -12.76 -8.43 -5.85
CA VAL A 534 -12.28 -7.26 -5.11
C VAL A 534 -12.84 -6.01 -5.77
N LEU A 535 -13.55 -5.18 -5.02
CA LEU A 535 -14.12 -3.93 -5.49
C LEU A 535 -13.28 -2.78 -4.95
N ALA A 536 -12.49 -2.15 -5.79
CA ALA A 536 -11.45 -1.21 -5.38
C ALA A 536 -11.62 0.19 -5.99
N THR A 537 -11.21 1.19 -5.22
CA THR A 537 -10.84 2.51 -5.78
C THR A 537 -9.44 2.45 -6.40
N ASN A 538 -8.91 3.59 -6.85
CA ASN A 538 -7.49 3.72 -7.23
C ASN A 538 -6.50 3.34 -6.11
N VAL A 539 -6.95 2.99 -4.91
CA VAL A 539 -6.14 2.34 -3.86
C VAL A 539 -5.43 1.10 -4.36
N ALA A 540 -6.05 0.30 -5.23
CA ALA A 540 -5.44 -0.92 -5.75
C ALA A 540 -4.54 -0.71 -6.98
N GLU A 541 -4.51 0.50 -7.55
CA GLU A 541 -3.85 0.76 -8.85
C GLU A 541 -2.33 0.63 -8.77
N THR A 542 -1.74 1.19 -7.72
CA THR A 542 -0.31 1.23 -7.48
C THR A 542 0.01 0.59 -6.14
N SER A 543 1.18 -0.06 -6.02
CA SER A 543 1.74 -0.52 -4.74
C SER A 543 0.96 -1.62 -4.01
N ILE A 544 -0.08 -2.20 -4.61
CA ILE A 544 -0.85 -3.32 -4.07
C ILE A 544 -0.84 -4.45 -5.10
N THR A 545 -0.17 -5.54 -4.77
CA THR A 545 -0.21 -6.76 -5.59
C THR A 545 -1.17 -7.75 -4.95
N ILE A 546 -2.28 -8.04 -5.64
CA ILE A 546 -3.21 -9.10 -5.25
C ILE A 546 -2.91 -10.31 -6.14
N ASP A 547 -2.10 -11.24 -5.62
CA ASP A 547 -1.50 -12.34 -6.37
C ASP A 547 -2.50 -13.19 -7.16
N ASP A 548 -3.72 -13.37 -6.66
CA ASP A 548 -4.69 -14.22 -7.33
C ASP A 548 -5.55 -13.51 -8.40
N VAL A 549 -5.35 -12.23 -8.70
CA VAL A 549 -6.09 -11.51 -9.76
C VAL A 549 -5.69 -11.98 -11.17
N THR A 550 -6.68 -12.37 -11.98
CA THR A 550 -6.49 -12.74 -13.40
C THR A 550 -7.39 -11.93 -14.35
N CYS A 551 -8.31 -11.16 -13.80
CA CYS A 551 -9.19 -10.29 -14.55
C CYS A 551 -9.35 -8.96 -13.84
N VAL A 552 -9.26 -7.86 -14.59
CA VAL A 552 -9.52 -6.51 -14.12
C VAL A 552 -10.67 -5.92 -14.93
N ILE A 553 -11.66 -5.34 -14.25
CA ILE A 553 -12.75 -4.57 -14.85
C ILE A 553 -12.55 -3.12 -14.44
N ASP A 554 -12.10 -2.28 -15.38
CA ASP A 554 -11.99 -0.84 -15.18
C ASP A 554 -13.24 -0.12 -15.71
N CYS A 555 -14.00 0.48 -14.80
CA CYS A 555 -15.17 1.28 -15.16
C CYS A 555 -14.79 2.63 -15.80
N GLY A 556 -13.50 2.97 -15.90
CA GLY A 556 -12.98 4.13 -16.62
C GLY A 556 -13.12 5.46 -15.87
N ARG A 557 -13.63 5.44 -14.63
CA ARG A 557 -13.94 6.65 -13.85
C ARG A 557 -13.17 6.69 -12.53
N VAL A 558 -12.82 7.89 -12.09
CA VAL A 558 -12.06 8.17 -10.87
C VAL A 558 -12.50 9.50 -10.24
N LYS A 559 -12.46 9.59 -8.91
CA LYS A 559 -12.67 10.85 -8.18
C LYS A 559 -11.31 11.44 -7.81
N GLU A 560 -11.01 12.63 -8.32
CA GLU A 560 -9.77 13.35 -8.08
C GLU A 560 -10.04 14.72 -7.45
N THR A 561 -9.14 15.14 -6.56
CA THR A 561 -9.21 16.46 -5.95
C THR A 561 -8.66 17.49 -6.95
N SER A 562 -9.49 18.44 -7.37
CA SER A 562 -9.12 19.55 -8.25
C SER A 562 -9.21 20.86 -7.49
N PHE A 563 -8.17 21.69 -7.56
CA PHE A 563 -8.17 23.02 -6.95
C PHE A 563 -8.59 24.08 -7.97
N ASP A 564 -9.70 24.76 -7.69
CA ASP A 564 -10.15 25.92 -8.48
C ASP A 564 -9.48 27.18 -7.91
N SER A 565 -8.41 27.64 -8.57
CA SER A 565 -7.65 28.82 -8.15
C SER A 565 -8.45 30.12 -8.20
N ALA A 566 -9.49 30.20 -9.04
CA ALA A 566 -10.33 31.40 -9.16
C ALA A 566 -11.27 31.53 -7.96
N VAL A 567 -11.74 30.39 -7.44
CA VAL A 567 -12.66 30.32 -6.30
C VAL A 567 -11.93 30.05 -4.97
N GLY A 568 -10.64 29.70 -5.02
CA GLY A 568 -9.83 29.36 -3.86
C GLY A 568 -10.30 28.08 -3.15
N MET A 569 -10.96 27.17 -3.88
CA MET A 569 -11.64 26.00 -3.30
C MET A 569 -11.20 24.70 -3.97
N SER A 570 -10.88 23.70 -3.15
CA SER A 570 -10.71 22.32 -3.60
C SER A 570 -12.07 21.65 -3.79
N ARG A 571 -12.27 21.00 -4.94
CA ARG A 571 -13.46 20.20 -5.26
C ARG A 571 -13.03 18.77 -5.56
N LEU A 572 -13.80 17.79 -5.09
CA LEU A 572 -13.66 16.41 -5.54
C LEU A 572 -14.48 16.24 -6.82
N VAL A 573 -13.81 16.00 -7.94
CA VAL A 573 -14.44 15.91 -9.26
C VAL A 573 -14.31 14.49 -9.78
N GLU A 574 -15.41 13.95 -10.29
CA GLU A 574 -15.39 12.67 -10.99
C GLU A 574 -15.01 12.90 -12.45
N THR A 575 -13.93 12.26 -12.89
CA THR A 575 -13.36 12.38 -14.23
C THR A 575 -13.09 11.00 -14.83
N TRP A 576 -12.85 10.98 -16.13
CA TRP A 576 -12.27 9.83 -16.82
C TRP A 576 -10.83 9.61 -16.39
N VAL A 577 -10.44 8.35 -16.35
CA VAL A 577 -9.05 7.93 -16.14
C VAL A 577 -8.17 8.41 -17.29
N ARG A 578 -6.95 8.84 -16.94
CA ARG A 578 -5.91 9.22 -17.90
C ARG A 578 -4.94 8.07 -18.09
N LEU A 579 -4.42 7.90 -19.31
CA LEU A 579 -3.23 7.07 -19.52
C LEU A 579 -2.02 7.79 -18.92
N THR A 580 -1.11 7.02 -18.29
CA THR A 580 0.14 7.51 -17.67
C THR A 580 0.94 8.46 -18.57
N HIS A 581 0.87 8.27 -19.90
CA HIS A 581 1.34 9.23 -20.91
C HIS A 581 0.43 9.24 -22.16
N GLY A 582 -0.83 9.67 -22.04
CA GLY A 582 -1.72 9.70 -23.21
C GLY A 582 -3.11 10.35 -23.00
N PRO A 583 -3.96 10.34 -24.05
CA PRO A 583 -5.31 10.88 -23.98
C PRO A 583 -6.20 10.13 -22.98
N LEU A 584 -7.33 10.73 -22.62
CA LEU A 584 -8.37 10.14 -21.76
C LEU A 584 -8.80 8.78 -22.34
N LEU A 585 -8.93 7.74 -21.51
CA LEU A 585 -9.56 6.48 -21.92
C LEU A 585 -11.08 6.72 -21.99
N PRO A 586 -11.71 6.75 -23.19
CA PRO A 586 -13.12 7.10 -23.29
C PRO A 586 -14.07 5.94 -22.99
N ARG A 587 -13.59 4.74 -22.59
CA ARG A 587 -14.43 3.53 -22.51
C ARG A 587 -14.03 2.64 -21.34
N ALA A 588 -15.03 1.93 -20.78
CA ALA A 588 -14.80 0.87 -19.82
C ALA A 588 -13.87 -0.19 -20.44
N LEU A 589 -12.82 -0.56 -19.70
CA LEU A 589 -11.75 -1.43 -20.17
C LEU A 589 -11.72 -2.68 -19.29
N CYS A 590 -11.93 -3.84 -19.88
CA CYS A 590 -11.70 -5.10 -19.20
C CYS A 590 -10.36 -5.69 -19.66
N ARG A 591 -9.52 -6.06 -18.71
CA ARG A 591 -8.21 -6.65 -18.94
C ARG A 591 -8.20 -8.08 -18.44
N ILE A 592 -7.79 -8.99 -19.31
CA ILE A 592 -7.80 -10.44 -19.05
C ILE A 592 -6.42 -11.00 -19.38
N GLY A 593 -5.80 -11.72 -18.45
CA GLY A 593 -4.49 -12.33 -18.63
C GLY A 593 -4.49 -13.82 -18.29
N SER A 594 -3.60 -14.58 -18.93
CA SER A 594 -3.44 -16.04 -18.70
C SER A 594 -2.88 -16.36 -17.32
N SER A 595 -2.30 -15.36 -16.67
CA SER A 595 -1.66 -15.37 -15.35
C SER A 595 -1.85 -13.97 -14.72
N HIS A 596 -1.22 -13.71 -13.57
CA HIS A 596 -1.44 -12.49 -12.75
C HIS A 596 -1.63 -11.24 -13.62
N VAL A 597 -2.81 -10.59 -13.53
CA VAL A 597 -3.04 -9.30 -14.19
C VAL A 597 -2.70 -8.21 -13.20
N GLN A 598 -1.78 -7.34 -13.60
CA GLN A 598 -1.41 -6.17 -12.80
C GLN A 598 -2.61 -5.23 -12.68
N ALA A 599 -2.75 -4.65 -11.50
CA ALA A 599 -3.83 -3.72 -11.18
C ALA A 599 -3.60 -2.30 -11.77
N GLU A 600 -2.52 -2.08 -12.52
CA GLU A 600 -2.23 -0.78 -13.14
C GLU A 600 -3.32 -0.41 -14.15
N ARG A 601 -3.76 0.85 -14.14
CA ARG A 601 -4.59 1.43 -15.20
C ARG A 601 -3.68 2.04 -16.26
N GLY A 602 -3.91 1.71 -17.54
CA GLY A 602 -3.20 2.34 -18.67
C GLY A 602 -1.69 2.08 -18.80
N ILE A 603 -1.29 1.01 -19.51
CA ILE A 603 0.06 0.91 -20.09
C ILE A 603 -0.09 0.71 -21.61
N ARG A 604 0.40 1.68 -22.39
CA ARG A 604 0.85 1.41 -23.77
C ARG A 604 2.32 0.99 -23.69
N GLY A 605 2.55 -0.31 -23.70
CA GLY A 605 3.84 -0.88 -24.09
C GLY A 605 3.83 -1.09 -25.60
N GLY A 606 4.06 -0.02 -26.36
CA GLY A 606 4.16 -0.08 -27.81
C GLY A 606 5.07 1.05 -28.27
N ARG A 607 6.15 0.69 -28.96
CA ARG A 607 7.10 1.62 -29.57
C ARG A 607 6.34 2.77 -30.25
N LEU A 608 6.72 3.99 -29.92
CA LEU A 608 6.57 5.12 -30.84
C LEU A 608 7.45 4.80 -32.05
N GLU A 609 6.87 4.21 -33.09
CA GLU A 609 7.40 4.34 -34.44
C GLU A 609 6.62 5.44 -35.16
N ALA A 610 7.36 6.54 -35.40
CA ALA A 610 7.10 7.71 -36.25
C ALA A 610 5.78 8.48 -36.08
#